data_AF-D8FZK8-F1
#
_entry.id   AF-D8FZK8-F1
#
_cell.length_a   1.000
_cell.length_b   1.000
_cell.length_c   1.000
_cell.angle_alpha   90.00
_cell.angle_beta   90.00
_cell.angle_gamma   90.00
#
_symmetry.space_group_name_H-M   'P 1'
#
loop_
_entity.id
_entity.type
_entity.pdbx_description
1 polymer ?
#
loop_
_entity_poly.entity_id
_entity_poly.type
_entity_poly.pdbx_seq_one_letter_code
_entity_poly.pdbx_strand_id
1 'polypeptide(L)' 'MSYSPNLFKGQKAVVTGASSGIGEGVTHTLAASGASVLVNYHSQQEAAE' A
#
# COMPACT_ATOMS: atom_id res chain seq x y z
N MET A 1 4.20 21.75 7.84
CA MET A 1 3.67 20.42 8.22
C MET A 1 4.76 19.65 8.94
N SER A 2 4.52 19.16 10.17
CA SER A 2 5.44 18.25 10.84
C SER A 2 5.13 16.81 10.44
N TYR A 3 6.14 16.03 10.04
CA TYR A 3 5.99 14.62 9.68
C TYR A 3 6.38 13.73 10.86
N SER A 4 5.51 12.79 11.23
CA SER A 4 5.76 11.79 12.27
C SER A 4 6.06 10.44 11.62
N PRO A 5 7.25 9.86 11.81
CA PRO A 5 7.67 8.61 11.16
C PRO A 5 6.90 7.37 11.63
N ASN A 6 6.02 7.50 12.62
CA ASN A 6 5.24 6.40 13.20
C ASN A 6 3.75 6.73 13.31
N LEU A 7 3.25 7.60 12.43
CA LEU A 7 1.87 8.10 12.48
C LEU A 7 0.82 6.98 12.52
N PHE A 8 1.12 5.82 11.91
CA PHE A 8 0.18 4.71 11.78
C PHE A 8 0.59 3.47 12.58
N LYS A 9 1.46 3.61 13.58
CA LYS A 9 1.90 2.49 14.42
C LYS A 9 0.71 1.74 15.02
N GLY A 10 0.64 0.43 14.77
CA GLY A 10 -0.41 -0.46 15.28
C GLY A 10 -1.71 -0.46 14.47
N GLN A 11 -1.80 0.34 13.41
CA GLN A 11 -2.96 0.34 12.52
C GLN A 11 -2.85 -0.74 11.45
N LYS A 12 -4.00 -1.25 11.02
CA LYS A 12 -4.12 -2.16 9.88
C LYS A 12 -4.70 -1.40 8.70
N ALA A 13 -4.11 -1.54 7.52
CA ALA A 13 -4.59 -0.90 6.30
C ALA A 13 -4.76 -1.94 5.18
N VAL A 14 -5.77 -1.76 4.34
CA VAL A 14 -5.95 -2.52 3.09
C VAL A 14 -5.77 -1.56 1.94
N VAL A 15 -4.87 -1.87 1.01
CA VAL A 15 -4.64 -1.08 -0.20
C VAL A 15 -4.96 -1.94 -1.41
N THR A 16 -5.90 -1.47 -2.25
CA THR A 16 -6.25 -2.10 -3.53
C THR A 16 -5.53 -1.41 -4.68
N GLY A 17 -5.24 -2.13 -5.77
CA GLY A 17 -4.52 -1.56 -6.92
C GLY A 17 -3.06 -1.18 -6.61
N ALA A 18 -2.45 -1.87 -5.65
CA ALA A 18 -1.11 -1.56 -5.13
C ALA A 18 0.03 -2.31 -5.83
N SER A 19 -0.23 -2.89 -7.01
CA SER A 19 0.80 -3.54 -7.82
C SER A 19 1.80 -2.57 -8.44
N SER A 20 1.45 -1.29 -8.59
CA SER A 20 2.33 -0.28 -9.18
C SER A 20 1.84 1.15 -8.90
N GLY A 21 2.72 2.14 -9.10
CA GLY A 21 2.34 3.55 -9.19
C GLY A 21 1.86 4.11 -7.86
N ILE A 22 0.69 4.77 -7.85
CA ILE A 22 0.20 5.46 -6.64
C ILE A 22 -0.10 4.46 -5.53
N GLY A 23 -0.74 3.33 -5.83
CA GLY A 23 -1.09 2.33 -4.82
C GLY A 23 0.15 1.72 -4.16
N GLU A 24 1.21 1.49 -4.94
CA GLU A 24 2.51 1.03 -4.46
C GLU A 24 3.15 2.08 -3.52
N GLY A 25 3.24 3.34 -3.95
CA GLY A 25 3.81 4.42 -3.13
C GLY A 25 3.06 4.65 -1.81
N VAL A 26 1.72 4.55 -1.85
CA VAL A 26 0.87 4.64 -0.65
C VAL A 26 1.15 3.47 0.29
N THR A 27 1.23 2.24 -0.24
CA THR A 27 1.56 1.04 0.56
C THR A 27 2.90 1.20 1.28
N HIS A 28 3.94 1.64 0.56
CA HIS A 28 5.26 1.87 1.16
C HIS A 28 5.22 2.93 2.25
N THR A 29 4.53 4.05 2.01
CA THR A 29 4.45 5.14 2.98
C THR A 29 3.70 4.73 4.25
N LEU A 30 2.62 3.98 4.12
CA LEU A 30 1.84 3.44 5.24
C LEU A 30 2.67 2.45 6.06
N ALA A 31 3.35 1.52 5.40
CA ALA A 31 4.20 0.53 6.05
C ALA A 31 5.39 1.19 6.78
N ALA A 32 6.07 2.13 6.11
CA ALA A 32 7.17 2.90 6.70
C ALA A 32 6.73 3.73 7.91
N SER A 33 5.47 4.15 7.94
CA SER A 33 4.87 4.89 9.05
C SER A 33 4.30 4.00 10.17
N GLY A 34 4.54 2.67 10.11
CA GLY A 34 4.23 1.72 11.19
C GLY A 34 2.92 0.95 11.04
N ALA A 35 2.22 1.06 9.91
CA ALA A 35 1.02 0.28 9.65
C ALA A 35 1.35 -1.17 9.25
N SER A 36 0.50 -2.12 9.63
CA SER A 36 0.42 -3.43 8.99
C SER A 36 -0.46 -3.33 7.76
N VAL A 37 0.11 -3.51 6.57
CA VAL A 37 -0.61 -3.26 5.31
C VAL A 37 -0.89 -4.58 4.59
N LEU A 38 -2.15 -4.82 4.25
CA LEU A 38 -2.59 -5.87 3.33
C LEU A 38 -2.73 -5.25 1.94
N VAL A 39 -2.08 -5.88 0.96
CA VAL A 39 -2.12 -5.44 -0.43
C VAL A 39 -2.99 -6.39 -1.23
N ASN A 40 -3.90 -5.83 -2.02
CA ASN A 40 -4.67 -6.57 -3.02
C ASN A 40 -4.50 -5.90 -4.39
N TYR A 41 -4.27 -6.69 -5.42
CA TYR A 41 -4.26 -6.22 -6.80
C TYR A 41 -4.81 -7.32 -7.70
N HIS A 42 -5.43 -6.91 -8.80
CA HIS A 42 -5.88 -7.84 -9.81
C HIS A 42 -4.77 -7.96 -10.85
N SER A 43 -4.10 -9.11 -10.90
CA SER A 43 -3.25 -9.46 -12.03
C SER A 43 -4.16 -9.87 -13.18
N GLN A 44 -4.41 -8.97 -14.14
CA GLN A 44 -4.84 -9.41 -15.46
C GLN A 44 -3.66 -10.19 -16.04
N GLN A 45 -3.67 -11.51 -15.87
CA GLN A 45 -2.86 -12.40 -16.68
C GLN A 45 -3.40 -12.24 -18.10
N GLU A 46 -2.62 -11.64 -19.00
CA GLU A 46 -3.00 -11.37 -20.39
C GLU A 46 -3.79 -12.54 -20.96
N ALA A 47 -5.10 -12.36 -21.15
CA ALA A 47 -5.87 -13.18 -22.07
C ALA A 47 -5.60 -12.62 -23.47
N ALA A 48 -4.42 -12.95 -24.00
CA ALA A 48 -4.14 -12.84 -25.42
C ALA A 48 -4.33 -14.25 -26.01
N GLU A 49 -5.55 -14.51 -26.50
CA GLU A 49 -5.85 -15.52 -27.53
C GLU A 49 -6.28 -14.80 -28.81
#